data_AF-A0A2D5PPC4-F1
#
_entry.id   AF-A0A2D5PPC4-F1
#
_cell.length_a   1.000
_cell.length_b   1.000
_cell.length_c   1.000
_cell.angle_alpha   90.00
_cell.angle_beta   90.00
_cell.angle_gamma   90.00
#
_symmetry.space_group_name_H-M   'P 1'
#
loop_
_entity.id
_entity.type
_entity.pdbx_description
1 polymer ?
#
loop_
_entity_poly.entity_id
_entity_poly.type
_entity_poly.pdbx_seq_one_letter_code
_entity_poly.pdbx_strand_id
1 'polypeptide(L)' 'MRKKILFIVSFLVISGCSDSQSSQDNLNPPFNNLDDCIIFIDNLDAKRGYPPREKASVIFECENNPALIAPNS' A
#
# COMPACT_ATOMS: atom_id res chain seq x y z
N MET A 1 -9.13 -44.39 -38.95
CA MET A 1 -8.55 -44.77 -37.64
C MET A 1 -8.14 -43.51 -36.89
N ARG A 2 -8.28 -43.53 -35.57
CA ARG A 2 -8.22 -42.41 -34.63
C ARG A 2 -6.83 -41.78 -34.48
N LYS A 3 -6.79 -40.46 -34.22
CA LYS A 3 -5.86 -39.66 -33.39
C LYS A 3 -6.34 -38.20 -33.55
N LYS A 4 -7.12 -37.54 -32.67
CA LYS A 4 -6.99 -37.20 -31.24
C LYS A 4 -5.57 -36.77 -30.84
N ILE A 5 -5.50 -35.69 -30.04
CA ILE A 5 -4.35 -34.89 -29.54
C ILE A 5 -4.13 -33.64 -30.44
N LEU A 6 -4.74 -32.47 -30.22
CA LEU A 6 -4.83 -31.61 -29.02
C LEU A 6 -3.44 -31.19 -28.52
N PHE A 7 -2.87 -30.17 -29.18
CA PHE A 7 -1.70 -29.43 -28.68
C PHE A 7 -2.17 -28.06 -28.19
N ILE A 8 -2.50 -28.02 -26.90
CA ILE A 8 -2.45 -26.83 -26.06
C ILE A 8 -0.97 -26.65 -25.64
N VAL A 9 -0.60 -25.42 -25.30
CA VAL A 9 0.54 -24.99 -24.46
C VAL A 9 1.64 -24.21 -25.20
N SER A 10 2.02 -23.10 -24.55
CA SER A 10 3.08 -22.12 -24.84
C SER A 10 2.74 -21.13 -25.95
N PHE A 11 2.55 -19.84 -25.67
CA PHE A 11 3.33 -19.00 -24.78
C PHE A 11 2.42 -18.08 -23.96
N LEU A 12 2.23 -18.38 -22.67
CA LEU A 12 1.84 -17.36 -21.72
C LEU A 12 2.99 -16.36 -21.67
N VAL A 13 2.73 -15.22 -22.29
CA VAL A 13 3.50 -13.99 -22.21
C VAL A 13 3.93 -13.79 -20.77
N ILE A 14 5.23 -13.92 -20.52
CA ILE A 14 5.87 -13.49 -19.29
C ILE A 14 5.72 -11.97 -19.29
N SER A 15 4.57 -11.48 -18.86
CA SER A 15 4.42 -10.08 -18.46
C SER A 15 5.35 -9.93 -17.27
N GLY A 16 6.41 -9.16 -17.49
CA GLY A 16 7.53 -9.07 -16.59
C GLY A 16 7.07 -8.70 -15.18
N CYS A 17 7.82 -9.17 -14.19
CA CYS A 17 7.98 -8.38 -12.97
C CYS A 17 8.56 -7.04 -13.41
N SER A 18 7.70 -6.07 -13.67
CA SER A 18 8.08 -4.68 -13.49
C SER A 18 8.32 -4.56 -11.99
N ASP A 19 9.59 -4.66 -11.59
CA ASP A 19 10.03 -4.09 -10.31
C ASP A 19 9.46 -2.69 -10.30
N SER A 20 8.43 -2.54 -9.47
CA SER A 20 7.74 -1.29 -9.28
C SER A 20 8.83 -0.36 -8.82
N GLN A 21 9.19 0.55 -9.71
CA GLN A 21 10.09 1.66 -9.49
C GLN A 21 9.85 2.12 -8.06
N SER A 22 10.77 1.75 -7.16
CA SER A 22 10.79 2.23 -5.80
C SER A 22 11.18 3.69 -5.92
N SER A 23 10.21 4.51 -6.31
CA SER A 23 10.24 5.94 -6.16
C SER A 23 10.39 6.16 -4.67
N GLN A 24 11.65 6.20 -4.22
CA GLN A 24 12.06 7.07 -3.14
C GLN A 24 11.82 8.50 -3.63
N ASP A 25 10.56 8.84 -3.92
CA ASP A 25 10.15 10.22 -3.91
C ASP A 25 10.42 10.66 -2.48
N ASN A 26 11.21 11.73 -2.36
CA ASN A 26 11.27 12.54 -1.16
C ASN A 26 9.85 13.07 -0.92
N LEU A 27 8.97 12.21 -0.43
CA LEU A 27 7.60 12.50 -0.10
C LEU A 27 7.72 13.33 1.17
N ASN A 28 7.59 14.64 1.00
CA ASN A 28 7.06 15.44 2.09
C ASN A 28 5.91 14.64 2.70
N PRO A 29 5.92 14.45 4.04
CA PRO A 29 4.88 13.68 4.69
C PRO A 29 3.50 14.16 4.22
N PRO A 30 2.61 13.23 3.87
CA PRO A 30 1.37 13.53 3.18
C PRO A 30 0.41 14.40 4.01
N PHE A 31 0.64 14.53 5.32
CA PHE A 31 -0.24 15.25 6.23
C PHE A 31 0.47 16.40 6.94
N ASN A 32 -0.18 17.57 6.95
CA ASN A 32 0.24 18.77 7.69
C ASN A 32 -0.45 18.88 9.06
N ASN A 33 -1.38 17.97 9.37
CA ASN A 33 -2.10 17.94 10.64
C ASN A 33 -2.43 16.49 11.05
N LEU A 34 -2.72 16.32 12.34
CA LEU A 34 -2.95 15.03 12.97
C LEU A 34 -4.26 14.37 12.53
N ASP A 35 -5.32 15.16 12.37
CA ASP A 35 -6.66 14.64 12.06
C ASP A 35 -6.71 13.96 10.69
N ASP A 36 -6.08 14.56 9.67
CA ASP A 36 -5.99 13.98 8.33
C ASP A 36 -5.19 12.67 8.34
N CYS A 37 -4.13 12.58 9.15
CA CYS A 37 -3.37 11.35 9.31
C CYS A 37 -4.21 10.24 9.95
N ILE A 38 -4.96 10.55 11.02
CA ILE A 38 -5.83 9.57 11.68
C ILE A 38 -6.87 9.03 10.69
N ILE A 39 -7.56 9.92 9.98
CA ILE A 39 -8.57 9.54 8.98
C ILE A 39 -7.95 8.67 7.88
N PHE A 40 -6.74 9.01 7.41
CA PHE A 40 -6.05 8.22 6.42
C PHE A 40 -5.76 6.80 6.91
N ILE A 41 -5.20 6.66 8.11
CA ILE A 41 -4.84 5.33 8.62
C ILE A 41 -6.08 4.50 8.92
N ASP A 42 -7.12 5.07 9.52
CA ASP A 42 -8.39 4.36 9.76
C ASP A 42 -8.99 3.83 8.46
N ASN A 43 -8.98 4.65 7.40
CA ASN A 43 -9.43 4.22 6.07
C ASN A 43 -8.53 3.16 5.45
N LEU A 44 -7.21 3.23 5.68
CA LEU A 44 -6.24 2.27 5.18
C LEU A 44 -6.40 0.91 5.87
N ASP A 45 -6.61 0.90 7.19
CA ASP A 45 -6.90 -0.30 7.98
C ASP A 45 -8.22 -0.94 7.54
N ALA A 46 -9.28 -0.13 7.37
CA ALA A 46 -10.56 -0.61 6.86
C ALA A 46 -10.44 -1.23 5.45
N LYS A 47 -9.69 -0.60 4.54
CA LYS A 47 -9.40 -1.14 3.20
C LYS A 47 -8.63 -2.46 3.24
N ARG A 48 -7.78 -2.66 4.25
CA ARG A 48 -7.02 -3.90 4.47
C ARG A 48 -7.84 -4.96 5.22
N GLY A 49 -9.03 -4.62 5.69
CA GLY A 49 -9.89 -5.51 6.48
C GLY A 49 -9.43 -5.68 7.93
N TYR A 50 -8.58 -4.78 8.42
CA TYR A 50 -8.20 -4.76 9.83
C TYR A 50 -9.30 -4.16 10.69
N PRO A 51 -9.46 -4.64 11.94
CA PRO A 51 -10.36 -4.00 12.89
C PRO A 51 -9.87 -2.58 13.21
N PRO A 52 -10.79 -1.64 13.55
CA PRO A 52 -10.41 -0.32 14.02
C PRO A 52 -9.46 -0.41 15.21
N ARG A 53 -8.38 0.38 15.18
CA ARG A 53 -7.40 0.44 16.26
C ARG A 53 -7.86 1.41 17.35
N GLU A 54 -7.25 1.31 18.51
CA GLU A 54 -7.46 2.32 19.55
C GLU A 54 -6.97 3.69 19.06
N LYS A 55 -7.78 4.73 19.26
CA LYS A 55 -7.45 6.09 18.79
C LYS A 55 -6.08 6.57 19.26
N ALA A 56 -5.69 6.25 20.49
CA ALA A 56 -4.38 6.59 21.04
C ALA A 56 -3.21 5.92 20.29
N SER A 57 -3.40 4.69 19.80
CA SER A 57 -2.40 3.99 18.99
C SER A 57 -2.21 4.66 17.64
N VAL A 58 -3.30 5.11 17.01
CA VAL A 58 -3.24 5.79 15.71
C VAL A 58 -2.58 7.16 15.86
N ILE A 59 -2.93 7.90 16.92
CA ILE A 59 -2.28 9.18 17.26
C ILE A 59 -0.77 8.97 17.44
N PHE A 60 -0.37 7.98 18.25
CA PHE A 60 1.05 7.71 18.50
C PHE A 60 1.79 7.39 17.20
N GLU A 61 1.22 6.59 16.30
CA GLU A 61 1.83 6.32 15.01
C GLU A 61 1.98 7.59 14.16
N CYS A 62 0.92 8.40 14.06
CA CYS A 62 0.94 9.63 13.29
C CYS A 62 1.97 10.65 13.81
N GLU A 63 2.08 10.83 15.13
CA GLU A 63 3.04 11.77 15.74
C GLU A 63 4.49 11.29 15.65
N ASN A 64 4.72 9.97 15.72
CA ASN A 64 6.07 9.41 15.79
C ASN A 64 6.58 8.91 14.43
N ASN A 65 5.77 8.98 13.37
CA ASN A 65 6.16 8.58 12.03
C ASN A 65 6.35 9.81 11.12
N PRO A 66 7.61 10.26 10.90
CA PRO A 66 7.89 11.41 10.04
C PRO A 66 7.56 11.16 8.56
N ALA A 67 7.27 9.92 8.16
CA ALA A 67 6.75 9.61 6.84
C ALA A 67 5.24 9.90 6.70
N LEU A 68 4.53 10.12 7.81
CA LEU A 68 3.09 10.44 7.83
C LEU A 68 2.86 11.93 8.08
N ILE A 69 3.52 12.51 9.08
CA ILE A 69 3.41 13.93 9.46
C ILE A 69 4.77 14.62 9.42
N ALA A 70 4.80 15.86 8.95
CA ALA A 70 6.01 16.69 9.02
C ALA A 70 6.37 16.92 10.49
N PRO A 71 7.62 16.67 10.92
CA PRO A 71 8.06 17.16 12.21
C PRO A 71 7.93 18.68 12.17
N ASN A 72 7.15 19.25 13.10
CA ASN A 72 6.97 20.70 13.21
C ASN A 72 8.36 21.36 13.31
N SER A 73 8.75 22.08 12.26
CA SER A 73 9.99 22.86 12.18
C SER A 73 9.94 24.07 13.10
#